data_AF-A0A7R8Z317-F1
#
_entry.id   AF-A0A7R8Z317-F1
#
_cell.length_a   1.000
_cell.length_b   1.000
_cell.length_c   1.000
_cell.angle_alpha   90.00
_cell.angle_beta   90.00
_cell.angle_gamma   90.00
#
_symmetry.space_group_name_H-M   'P 1'
#
loop_
_entity.id
_entity.type
_entity.pdbx_description
1 polymer ?
#
loop_
_entity_poly.entity_id
_entity_poly.type
_entity_poly.pdbx_seq_one_letter_code
_entity_poly.pdbx_strand_id
1 'polypeptide(L)'
;MSSEAEKDFVVPDHLTREVFRKCLEKDLKEDNIRIVHFEITPGSNPGDNYTSKIYRCKVIYNQPHTEDKTVHLIAKSIIIPTNMPDNDFNDNGIIEKEMDVYQELLPKLSKFLNGTVVAPKCYDIFTEPNQNFIFEDMKALGYACADRVSGLDADHLKVVLNKIAKFHAASMKLLEEEPSTQDAFNVGFFSEQTLAQPLFVELFRGNLKLAVEILNEIPGYEHFSPKLLKIYDNFVDIALKVVELDPVKDIKVINHGDLWVNNFLFKYDEETKEPTDVVFVDYQGTFVNSLAIDINYLFATSAQVNVIHRKLDLVEKYYYPVFANELRKLAFQPVPSLEDIFDQIKSREMFSIINLFTVLPLISINREESKTNDFTQFLDADKSKRKMLIGMSSDRFKETMKFTLKNLEDENCEDETAYLIVKSISISGAQLELEKSGFIDKELNVYSEVLPKLQKLVGSDIIAPKCYGMFTKPHRNSVFEDMKSLGFRCADREVGLDELHLEVALRKVAKFHAASMEFLTKAVEPRPKQDLVVFNHCDLWVNNFLFKYDEDAKPINIVFVDYQGSFCGTPAMDLNYLFASSTQLDGLKRKAELVEKHYYPIFAE
;
A
#
# COMPACT_ATOMS: atom_id res chain seq x y z
N MET A 1 -8.13 -33.87 -34.26
CA MET A 1 -7.39 -34.79 -33.37
C MET A 1 -7.60 -34.26 -31.96
N SER A 2 -8.53 -34.87 -31.23
CA SER A 2 -8.80 -34.59 -29.82
C SER A 2 -7.52 -34.81 -29.00
N SER A 3 -7.06 -33.80 -28.26
CA SER A 3 -5.95 -33.96 -27.32
C SER A 3 -6.28 -35.06 -26.29
N GLU A 4 -5.31 -35.84 -25.85
CA GLU A 4 -5.48 -36.94 -24.89
C GLU A 4 -6.23 -36.53 -23.60
N ALA A 5 -6.25 -35.24 -23.25
CA ALA A 5 -7.03 -34.68 -22.14
C ALA A 5 -8.56 -34.81 -22.27
N GLU A 6 -9.13 -34.98 -23.47
CA GLU A 6 -10.59 -35.16 -23.65
C GLU A 6 -11.07 -36.57 -23.28
N LYS A 7 -10.17 -37.56 -23.13
CA LYS A 7 -10.56 -38.96 -22.91
C LYS A 7 -10.87 -39.34 -21.46
N ASP A 8 -10.47 -38.54 -20.48
CA ASP A 8 -10.64 -38.83 -19.04
C ASP A 8 -11.52 -37.81 -18.30
N PHE A 9 -12.27 -36.96 -19.02
CA PHE A 9 -13.18 -36.00 -18.39
C PHE A 9 -14.42 -36.72 -17.83
N VAL A 10 -14.49 -36.78 -16.50
CA VAL A 10 -15.68 -37.29 -15.78
C VAL A 10 -16.58 -36.10 -15.43
N VAL A 11 -17.82 -36.18 -15.89
CA VAL A 11 -18.86 -35.21 -15.52
C VAL A 11 -19.10 -35.30 -14.01
N PRO A 12 -19.07 -34.17 -13.27
CA PRO A 12 -19.30 -34.18 -11.84
C PRO A 12 -20.73 -34.57 -11.48
N ASP A 13 -20.89 -35.58 -10.62
CA ASP A 13 -22.19 -36.11 -10.21
C ASP A 13 -23.06 -35.08 -9.46
N HIS A 14 -22.44 -34.08 -8.84
CA HIS A 14 -23.16 -33.03 -8.11
C HIS A 14 -23.76 -31.94 -9.01
N LEU A 15 -23.33 -31.81 -10.27
CA LEU A 15 -23.92 -30.86 -11.23
C LEU A 15 -25.09 -31.49 -11.98
N THR A 16 -26.25 -31.52 -11.31
CA THR A 16 -27.45 -32.19 -11.82
C THR A 16 -28.42 -31.26 -12.51
N ARG A 17 -29.39 -31.84 -13.24
CA ARG A 17 -30.54 -31.11 -13.80
C ARG A 17 -31.27 -30.26 -12.75
N GLU A 18 -31.39 -30.80 -11.54
CA GLU A 18 -32.10 -30.15 -10.45
C GLU A 18 -31.35 -28.92 -9.91
N VAL A 19 -30.02 -28.98 -9.87
CA VAL A 19 -29.18 -27.82 -9.51
C VAL A 19 -29.38 -26.70 -10.52
N PHE A 20 -29.29 -26.98 -11.82
CA PHE A 20 -29.52 -25.96 -12.86
C PHE A 20 -30.94 -25.41 -12.84
N ARG A 21 -31.95 -26.25 -12.54
CA ARG A 21 -33.33 -25.81 -12.39
C ARG A 21 -33.47 -24.79 -11.26
N LYS A 22 -33.04 -25.15 -10.04
CA LYS A 22 -33.12 -24.28 -8.86
C LYS A 22 -32.35 -22.97 -9.05
N CYS A 23 -31.17 -23.07 -9.63
CA CYS A 23 -30.32 -21.94 -9.98
C CYS A 23 -31.05 -20.93 -10.89
N LEU A 24 -31.74 -21.41 -11.93
CA LEU A 24 -32.48 -20.54 -12.84
C LEU A 24 -33.79 -20.01 -12.26
N GLU A 25 -34.51 -20.81 -11.46
CA GLU A 25 -35.72 -20.34 -10.77
C GLU A 25 -35.40 -19.21 -9.79
N LYS A 26 -34.32 -19.35 -9.03
CA LYS A 26 -33.82 -18.33 -8.11
C LYS A 26 -33.46 -17.04 -8.84
N ASP A 27 -32.75 -17.14 -9.96
CA ASP A 27 -32.30 -15.98 -10.71
C ASP A 27 -33.43 -15.24 -11.42
N LEU A 28 -34.27 -15.97 -12.15
CA LEU A 28 -35.37 -15.42 -12.92
C LEU A 28 -36.53 -14.97 -12.03
N LYS A 29 -36.58 -15.45 -10.78
CA LYS A 29 -37.72 -15.30 -9.85
C LYS A 29 -39.00 -15.86 -10.46
N GLU A 30 -38.88 -16.99 -11.14
CA GLU A 30 -39.94 -17.69 -11.85
C GLU A 30 -39.99 -19.15 -11.40
N ASP A 31 -41.19 -19.67 -11.17
CA ASP A 31 -41.41 -21.08 -10.85
C ASP A 31 -41.63 -21.91 -12.13
N ASN A 32 -41.48 -23.23 -12.01
CA ASN A 32 -41.74 -24.21 -13.08
C ASN A 32 -40.77 -24.14 -14.27
N ILE A 33 -39.51 -23.77 -14.02
CA ILE A 33 -38.48 -23.88 -15.05
C ILE A 33 -38.24 -25.35 -15.36
N ARG A 34 -38.34 -25.72 -16.64
CA ARG A 34 -37.98 -27.04 -17.13
C ARG A 34 -36.63 -26.96 -17.83
N ILE A 35 -35.65 -27.66 -17.28
CA ILE A 35 -34.42 -27.94 -18.02
C ILE A 35 -34.76 -28.95 -19.11
N VAL A 36 -34.50 -28.61 -20.36
CA VAL A 36 -34.67 -29.48 -21.53
C VAL A 36 -33.43 -30.34 -21.71
N HIS A 37 -32.27 -29.70 -21.74
CA HIS A 37 -30.98 -30.35 -21.93
C HIS A 37 -29.87 -29.55 -21.24
N PHE A 38 -28.79 -30.20 -20.83
CA PHE A 38 -27.58 -29.52 -20.40
C PHE A 38 -26.36 -30.32 -20.82
N GLU A 39 -25.28 -29.60 -21.09
CA GLU A 39 -23.97 -30.14 -21.48
C GLU A 39 -22.91 -29.53 -20.56
N ILE A 40 -22.00 -30.38 -20.06
CA ILE A 40 -20.91 -29.97 -19.18
C ILE A 40 -19.59 -30.34 -19.87
N THR A 41 -18.69 -29.36 -19.95
CA THR A 41 -17.35 -29.50 -20.54
C THR A 41 -16.32 -28.89 -19.58
N PRO A 42 -15.01 -29.18 -19.73
CA PRO A 42 -13.97 -28.47 -19.00
C PRO A 42 -14.05 -26.95 -19.23
N GLY A 43 -14.02 -26.15 -18.16
CA GLY A 43 -14.14 -24.69 -18.23
C GLY A 43 -12.80 -23.94 -18.26
N SER A 44 -11.69 -24.62 -17.94
CA SER A 44 -10.34 -24.06 -17.98
C SER A 44 -9.34 -25.07 -18.55
N ASN A 45 -8.14 -24.63 -18.91
CA ASN A 45 -7.08 -25.58 -19.26
C ASN A 45 -6.49 -26.21 -17.98
N PRO A 46 -5.85 -27.39 -18.08
CA PRO A 46 -5.10 -27.96 -16.97
C PRO A 46 -4.02 -26.99 -16.45
N GLY A 47 -3.99 -26.77 -15.13
CA GLY A 47 -3.00 -25.90 -14.50
C GLY A 47 -3.36 -24.42 -14.38
N ASP A 48 -4.49 -23.99 -14.95
CA ASP A 48 -4.97 -22.60 -14.84
C ASP A 48 -5.61 -22.32 -13.47
N ASN A 49 -6.13 -23.35 -12.78
CA ASN A 49 -6.80 -23.24 -11.49
C ASN A 49 -6.18 -24.18 -10.46
N TYR A 50 -5.86 -23.63 -9.28
CA TYR A 50 -5.12 -24.33 -8.24
C TYR A 50 -6.01 -24.97 -7.19
N THR A 51 -7.04 -24.26 -6.73
CA THR A 51 -7.88 -24.61 -5.58
C THR A 51 -9.29 -25.10 -5.97
N SER A 52 -9.62 -25.09 -7.26
CA SER A 52 -10.96 -25.41 -7.75
C SER A 52 -10.95 -26.11 -9.10
N LYS A 53 -12.03 -26.86 -9.39
CA LYS A 53 -12.35 -27.37 -10.73
C LYS A 53 -13.37 -26.45 -11.38
N ILE A 54 -13.10 -26.05 -12.61
CA ILE A 54 -13.99 -25.19 -13.41
C ILE A 54 -14.65 -26.00 -14.50
N TYR A 55 -15.97 -25.95 -14.55
CA TYR A 55 -16.79 -26.59 -15.57
C TYR A 55 -17.58 -25.54 -16.35
N ARG A 56 -17.64 -25.70 -17.67
CA ARG A 56 -18.48 -24.90 -18.54
C ARG A 56 -19.77 -25.64 -18.84
N CYS A 57 -20.89 -25.01 -18.51
CA CYS A 57 -22.22 -25.60 -18.55
C CYS A 57 -23.09 -24.85 -19.56
N LYS A 58 -23.54 -25.53 -20.61
CA LYS A 58 -24.58 -25.01 -21.51
C LYS A 58 -25.91 -25.59 -21.09
N VAL A 59 -26.87 -24.75 -20.71
CA VAL A 59 -28.18 -25.20 -20.22
C VAL A 59 -29.28 -24.67 -21.13
N ILE A 60 -30.11 -25.57 -21.63
CA ILE A 60 -31.30 -25.27 -22.44
C ILE A 60 -32.52 -25.47 -21.54
N TYR A 61 -33.34 -24.45 -21.40
CA TYR A 61 -34.50 -24.45 -20.51
C TYR A 61 -35.69 -23.74 -21.14
N ASN A 62 -36.90 -24.06 -20.67
CA ASN A 62 -38.11 -23.34 -21.02
C ASN A 62 -39.05 -23.24 -19.82
N GLN A 63 -40.05 -22.37 -19.95
CA GLN A 63 -41.26 -22.44 -19.17
C GLN A 63 -42.33 -23.25 -19.93
N PRO A 64 -43.37 -23.73 -19.25
CA PRO A 64 -44.50 -24.35 -19.92
C PRO A 64 -45.05 -23.44 -21.03
N HIS A 65 -45.16 -23.98 -22.24
CA HIS A 65 -45.70 -23.29 -23.43
C HIS A 65 -44.86 -22.12 -23.95
N THR A 66 -43.57 -22.02 -23.57
CA THR A 66 -42.64 -21.03 -24.14
C THR A 66 -41.60 -21.70 -25.03
N GLU A 67 -40.88 -20.89 -25.81
CA GLU A 67 -39.72 -21.34 -26.59
C GLU A 67 -38.54 -21.72 -25.67
N ASP A 68 -37.65 -22.55 -26.22
CA ASP A 68 -36.40 -22.96 -25.56
C ASP A 68 -35.41 -21.79 -25.53
N LYS A 69 -34.89 -21.49 -24.33
CA LYS A 69 -33.84 -20.51 -24.08
C LYS A 69 -32.53 -21.23 -23.77
N THR A 70 -31.41 -20.63 -24.13
CA THR A 70 -30.07 -21.13 -23.79
C THR A 70 -29.38 -20.15 -22.85
N VAL A 71 -28.74 -20.68 -21.81
CA VAL A 71 -27.84 -19.93 -20.92
C VAL A 71 -26.50 -20.64 -20.82
N HIS A 72 -25.44 -19.85 -20.76
CA HIS A 72 -24.07 -20.32 -20.61
C HIS A 72 -23.58 -19.97 -19.21
N LEU A 73 -23.15 -20.99 -18.46
CA LEU A 73 -22.78 -20.89 -17.06
C LEU A 73 -21.38 -21.47 -16.83
N ILE A 74 -20.73 -21.03 -15.76
CA ILE A 74 -19.51 -21.61 -15.22
C ILE A 74 -19.82 -22.17 -13.84
N ALA A 75 -19.53 -23.45 -13.62
CA ALA A 75 -19.54 -24.04 -12.29
C ALA A 75 -18.11 -24.12 -11.73
N LYS A 76 -17.83 -23.41 -10.64
CA LYS A 76 -16.57 -23.49 -9.87
C LYS A 76 -16.82 -24.38 -8.65
N SER A 77 -16.16 -25.53 -8.59
CA SER A 77 -16.23 -26.45 -7.45
C SER A 77 -14.93 -26.41 -6.67
N ILE A 78 -14.96 -26.02 -5.41
CA ILE A 78 -13.76 -25.97 -4.55
C ILE A 78 -13.28 -27.39 -4.27
N ILE A 79 -11.96 -27.59 -4.37
CA ILE A 79 -11.32 -28.86 -4.05
C ILE A 79 -10.81 -28.77 -2.62
N ILE A 80 -11.41 -29.56 -1.72
CA ILE A 80 -10.86 -29.79 -0.38
C ILE A 80 -10.02 -31.08 -0.44
N PRO A 81 -8.69 -31.02 -0.23
CA PRO A 81 -7.88 -32.23 -0.23
C PRO A 81 -8.29 -33.14 0.92
N THR A 82 -8.64 -34.39 0.63
CA THR A 82 -9.10 -35.39 1.61
C THR A 82 -8.10 -35.76 2.70
N ASN A 83 -6.84 -35.29 2.62
CA ASN A 83 -5.75 -35.61 3.54
C ASN A 83 -5.22 -34.38 4.31
N MET A 84 -5.88 -33.22 4.22
CA MET A 84 -5.51 -32.07 5.04
C MET A 84 -6.15 -32.19 6.43
N PRO A 85 -5.42 -31.90 7.52
CA PRO A 85 -6.04 -31.72 8.83
C PRO A 85 -7.10 -30.62 8.71
N ASP A 86 -8.28 -30.81 9.34
CA ASP A 86 -9.42 -29.88 9.27
C ASP A 86 -9.05 -28.40 9.57
N ASN A 87 -7.94 -28.17 10.28
CA ASN A 87 -7.51 -26.88 10.82
C ASN A 87 -6.58 -26.03 9.91
N ASP A 88 -6.03 -26.54 8.80
CA ASP A 88 -4.94 -25.80 8.12
C ASP A 88 -5.42 -24.79 7.05
N PHE A 89 -6.56 -25.02 6.41
CA PHE A 89 -7.09 -24.13 5.36
C PHE A 89 -8.53 -23.66 5.58
N ASN A 90 -9.34 -24.43 6.32
CA ASN A 90 -10.73 -24.07 6.61
C ASN A 90 -10.82 -22.99 7.72
N ASP A 91 -9.90 -23.01 8.69
CA ASP A 91 -9.88 -22.08 9.85
C ASP A 91 -9.46 -20.63 9.50
N ASN A 92 -8.96 -20.36 8.30
CA ASN A 92 -8.59 -19.00 7.88
C ASN A 92 -9.77 -18.20 7.29
N GLY A 93 -10.96 -18.81 7.20
CA GLY A 93 -12.16 -18.18 6.63
C GLY A 93 -12.05 -17.83 5.13
N ILE A 94 -10.99 -18.24 4.44
CA ILE A 94 -10.73 -17.91 3.02
C ILE A 94 -11.76 -18.56 2.10
N ILE A 95 -12.17 -19.78 2.42
CA ILE A 95 -13.17 -20.55 1.66
C ILE A 95 -14.55 -19.90 1.79
N GLU A 96 -14.99 -19.59 3.00
CA GLU A 96 -16.30 -18.96 3.25
C GLU A 96 -16.37 -17.51 2.72
N LYS A 97 -15.24 -16.80 2.75
CA LYS A 97 -15.15 -15.40 2.31
C LYS A 97 -15.58 -15.17 0.86
N GLU A 98 -15.23 -16.05 -0.08
CA GLU A 98 -15.69 -15.88 -1.47
C GLU A 98 -17.24 -15.94 -1.55
N MET A 99 -17.91 -16.73 -0.71
CA MET A 99 -19.37 -16.72 -0.63
C MET A 99 -19.89 -15.40 -0.12
N ASP A 100 -19.35 -14.91 0.99
CA ASP A 100 -19.76 -13.63 1.58
C ASP A 100 -19.55 -12.47 0.60
N VAL A 101 -18.49 -12.54 -0.22
CA VAL A 101 -18.27 -11.55 -1.27
C VAL A 101 -19.41 -11.54 -2.28
N TYR A 102 -19.79 -12.69 -2.82
CA TYR A 102 -20.85 -12.76 -3.84
C TYR A 102 -22.27 -12.61 -3.28
N GLN A 103 -22.54 -13.07 -2.06
CA GLN A 103 -23.88 -13.04 -1.45
C GLN A 103 -24.18 -11.70 -0.76
N GLU A 104 -23.18 -11.08 -0.14
CA GLU A 104 -23.38 -9.91 0.71
C GLU A 104 -22.64 -8.68 0.17
N LEU A 105 -21.33 -8.78 -0.05
CA LEU A 105 -20.51 -7.60 -0.36
C LEU A 105 -20.81 -6.99 -1.74
N LEU A 106 -20.74 -7.78 -2.82
CA LEU A 106 -20.95 -7.29 -4.18
C LEU A 106 -22.36 -6.71 -4.39
N PRO A 107 -23.45 -7.31 -3.86
CA PRO A 107 -24.76 -6.67 -3.87
C PRO A 107 -24.80 -5.32 -3.16
N LYS A 108 -24.12 -5.17 -2.01
CA LYS A 108 -24.01 -3.88 -1.31
C LYS A 108 -23.22 -2.86 -2.13
N LEU A 109 -22.07 -3.24 -2.67
CA LEU A 109 -21.23 -2.37 -3.51
C LEU A 109 -21.92 -1.94 -4.80
N SER A 110 -22.79 -2.78 -5.37
CA SER A 110 -23.51 -2.47 -6.62
C SER A 110 -24.29 -1.15 -6.56
N LYS A 111 -24.75 -0.76 -5.36
CA LYS A 111 -25.45 0.51 -5.10
C LYS A 111 -24.58 1.73 -5.37
N PHE A 112 -23.26 1.60 -5.23
CA PHE A 112 -22.28 2.68 -5.38
C PHE A 112 -21.49 2.60 -6.69
N LEU A 113 -21.56 1.48 -7.41
CA LEU A 113 -20.80 1.24 -8.64
C LEU A 113 -21.40 1.87 -9.91
N ASN A 114 -22.57 2.52 -9.81
CA ASN A 114 -23.23 3.21 -10.93
C ASN A 114 -23.37 2.33 -12.20
N GLY A 115 -23.75 1.07 -12.02
CA GLY A 115 -23.89 0.11 -13.12
C GLY A 115 -22.57 -0.49 -13.63
N THR A 116 -21.43 -0.17 -13.01
CA THR A 116 -20.15 -0.81 -13.32
C THR A 116 -20.18 -2.27 -12.86
N VAL A 117 -20.03 -3.20 -13.81
CA VAL A 117 -19.85 -4.63 -13.52
C VAL A 117 -18.39 -4.88 -13.16
N VAL A 118 -18.14 -5.38 -11.94
CA VAL A 118 -16.80 -5.70 -11.43
C VAL A 118 -16.53 -7.20 -11.35
N ALA A 119 -17.58 -8.02 -11.29
CA ALA A 119 -17.51 -9.47 -11.18
C ALA A 119 -18.57 -10.14 -12.09
N PRO A 120 -18.39 -11.40 -12.49
CA PRO A 120 -19.44 -12.18 -13.12
C PRO A 120 -20.68 -12.27 -12.23
N LYS A 121 -21.86 -12.34 -12.84
CA LYS A 121 -23.08 -12.60 -12.09
C LYS A 121 -23.01 -13.99 -11.45
N CYS A 122 -23.22 -14.05 -10.13
CA CYS A 122 -23.37 -15.31 -9.40
C CYS A 122 -24.86 -15.67 -9.34
N TYR A 123 -25.23 -16.78 -9.96
CA TYR A 123 -26.61 -17.27 -9.99
C TYR A 123 -26.93 -18.06 -8.73
N ASP A 124 -25.99 -18.91 -8.27
CA ASP A 124 -26.22 -19.72 -7.09
C ASP A 124 -24.93 -20.19 -6.43
N ILE A 125 -25.04 -20.51 -5.13
CA ILE A 125 -23.97 -21.06 -4.31
C ILE A 125 -24.55 -22.16 -3.43
N PHE A 126 -23.88 -23.31 -3.36
CA PHE A 126 -24.29 -24.42 -2.52
C PHE A 126 -23.07 -25.16 -1.95
N THR A 127 -23.19 -25.72 -0.75
CA THR A 127 -22.07 -26.25 0.04
C THR A 127 -21.94 -27.78 0.03
N GLU A 128 -22.92 -28.50 -0.54
CA GLU A 128 -22.95 -29.96 -0.58
C GLU A 128 -22.80 -30.48 -2.02
N PRO A 129 -21.93 -31.48 -2.31
CA PRO A 129 -21.05 -32.19 -1.38
C PRO A 129 -19.74 -31.44 -1.04
N ASN A 130 -19.49 -30.32 -1.73
CA ASN A 130 -18.43 -29.35 -1.46
C ASN A 130 -18.98 -27.96 -1.80
N GLN A 131 -18.22 -26.91 -1.49
CA GLN A 131 -18.58 -25.55 -1.92
C GLN A 131 -18.53 -25.39 -3.45
N ASN A 132 -19.63 -24.91 -4.01
CA ASN A 132 -19.85 -24.75 -5.44
C ASN A 132 -20.47 -23.39 -5.74
N PHE A 133 -20.01 -22.77 -6.83
CA PHE A 133 -20.52 -21.51 -7.34
C PHE A 133 -20.98 -21.69 -8.78
N ILE A 134 -22.12 -21.10 -9.14
CA ILE A 134 -22.65 -21.06 -10.50
C ILE A 134 -22.61 -19.61 -10.98
N PHE A 135 -21.71 -19.31 -11.91
CA PHE A 135 -21.48 -17.98 -12.47
C PHE A 135 -21.97 -17.87 -13.92
N GLU A 136 -22.17 -16.65 -14.37
CA GLU A 136 -22.29 -16.31 -15.78
C GLU A 136 -21.00 -16.66 -16.54
N ASP A 137 -21.15 -17.27 -17.72
CA ASP A 137 -20.02 -17.54 -18.60
C ASP A 137 -19.61 -16.28 -19.36
N MET A 138 -18.63 -15.56 -18.80
CA MET A 138 -18.09 -14.34 -19.41
C MET A 138 -17.49 -14.57 -20.80
N LYS A 139 -17.02 -15.79 -21.13
CA LYS A 139 -16.52 -16.10 -22.47
C LYS A 139 -17.65 -16.10 -23.51
N ALA A 140 -18.87 -16.46 -23.11
CA ALA A 140 -20.04 -16.32 -23.98
C ALA A 140 -20.41 -14.84 -24.24
N LEU A 141 -19.98 -13.92 -23.36
CA LEU A 141 -20.16 -12.47 -23.50
C LEU A 141 -18.99 -11.76 -24.22
N GLY A 142 -18.05 -12.53 -24.77
CA GLY A 142 -16.90 -12.02 -25.52
C GLY A 142 -15.69 -11.62 -24.66
N TYR A 143 -15.65 -12.02 -23.39
CA TYR A 143 -14.47 -11.83 -22.55
C TYR A 143 -13.47 -12.98 -22.68
N ALA A 144 -12.19 -12.71 -22.48
CA ALA A 144 -11.11 -13.68 -22.53
C ALA A 144 -9.98 -13.32 -21.56
N CYS A 145 -9.28 -14.35 -21.06
CA CYS A 145 -8.05 -14.16 -20.28
C CYS A 145 -6.94 -13.56 -21.17
N ALA A 146 -6.15 -12.65 -20.59
CA ALA A 146 -4.90 -12.21 -21.22
C ALA A 146 -3.83 -13.31 -21.11
N ASP A 147 -2.78 -13.23 -21.94
CA ASP A 147 -1.68 -14.19 -21.85
C ASP A 147 -0.81 -13.90 -20.62
N ARG A 148 -0.90 -14.80 -19.63
CA ARG A 148 -0.22 -14.62 -18.36
C ARG A 148 1.29 -14.64 -18.45
N VAL A 149 1.90 -15.23 -19.49
CA VAL A 149 3.38 -15.27 -19.67
C VAL A 149 3.87 -13.97 -20.31
N SER A 150 3.12 -13.39 -21.24
CA SER A 150 3.46 -12.09 -21.83
C SER A 150 3.25 -10.93 -20.85
N GLY A 151 2.28 -11.03 -19.95
CA GLY A 151 1.96 -9.96 -18.99
C GLY A 151 1.18 -8.82 -19.63
N LEU A 152 0.78 -7.86 -18.81
CA LEU A 152 -0.10 -6.75 -19.18
C LEU A 152 0.70 -5.55 -19.65
N ASP A 153 0.39 -5.08 -20.87
CA ASP A 153 0.87 -3.80 -21.38
C ASP A 153 0.14 -2.60 -20.72
N ALA A 154 0.49 -1.39 -21.14
CA ALA A 154 -0.09 -0.16 -20.61
C ALA A 154 -1.59 -0.01 -20.89
N ASP A 155 -2.10 -0.56 -22.00
CA ASP A 155 -3.52 -0.44 -22.37
C ASP A 155 -4.39 -1.39 -21.54
N HIS A 156 -3.89 -2.61 -21.28
CA HIS A 156 -4.53 -3.51 -20.32
C HIS A 156 -4.53 -2.91 -18.92
N LEU A 157 -3.39 -2.39 -18.45
CA LEU A 157 -3.27 -1.78 -17.12
C LEU A 157 -4.19 -0.56 -16.97
N LYS A 158 -4.36 0.25 -18.01
CA LYS A 158 -5.33 1.36 -18.02
C LYS A 158 -6.76 0.88 -17.70
N VAL A 159 -7.21 -0.20 -18.34
CA VAL A 159 -8.56 -0.74 -18.13
C VAL A 159 -8.71 -1.33 -16.74
N VAL A 160 -7.70 -2.06 -16.24
CA VAL A 160 -7.68 -2.59 -14.86
C VAL A 160 -7.69 -1.46 -13.82
N LEU A 161 -6.83 -0.46 -13.98
CA LEU A 161 -6.74 0.69 -13.06
C LEU A 161 -8.04 1.49 -13.01
N ASN A 162 -8.69 1.72 -14.16
CA ASN A 162 -10.00 2.35 -14.22
C ASN A 162 -11.06 1.53 -13.47
N LYS A 163 -11.06 0.20 -13.60
CA LYS A 163 -12.04 -0.69 -12.96
C LYS A 163 -11.83 -0.75 -11.44
N ILE A 164 -10.60 -0.96 -11.00
CA ILE A 164 -10.28 -1.07 -9.56
C ILE A 164 -10.45 0.28 -8.85
N ALA A 165 -10.21 1.42 -9.52
CA ALA A 165 -10.50 2.75 -8.98
C ALA A 165 -11.98 2.91 -8.60
N LYS A 166 -12.91 2.42 -9.43
CA LYS A 166 -14.34 2.45 -9.14
C LYS A 166 -14.70 1.52 -8.00
N PHE A 167 -14.11 0.32 -7.97
CA PHE A 167 -14.30 -0.64 -6.89
C PHE A 167 -13.83 -0.07 -5.54
N HIS A 168 -12.61 0.48 -5.48
CA HIS A 168 -12.08 1.13 -4.29
C HIS A 168 -12.94 2.31 -3.83
N ALA A 169 -13.35 3.22 -4.73
CA ALA A 169 -14.21 4.35 -4.36
C ALA A 169 -15.57 3.90 -3.81
N ALA A 170 -16.21 2.92 -4.45
CA ALA A 170 -17.45 2.32 -3.97
C ALA A 170 -17.28 1.66 -2.59
N SER A 171 -16.14 0.98 -2.38
CA SER A 171 -15.85 0.33 -1.10
C SER A 171 -15.63 1.32 0.04
N MET A 172 -14.99 2.46 -0.21
CA MET A 172 -14.85 3.51 0.81
C MET A 172 -16.20 4.04 1.24
N LYS A 173 -17.11 4.25 0.28
CA LYS A 173 -18.46 4.70 0.59
C LYS A 173 -19.24 3.65 1.40
N LEU A 174 -19.11 2.37 1.05
CA LEU A 174 -19.70 1.29 1.83
C LEU A 174 -19.13 1.24 3.26
N LEU A 175 -17.82 1.40 3.45
CA LEU A 175 -17.20 1.40 4.78
C LEU A 175 -17.60 2.62 5.61
N GLU A 176 -17.89 3.76 4.98
CA GLU A 176 -18.45 4.95 5.66
C GLU A 176 -19.88 4.69 6.16
N GLU A 177 -20.73 4.09 5.32
CA GLU A 177 -22.15 3.85 5.66
C GLU A 177 -22.34 2.61 6.55
N GLU A 178 -21.48 1.60 6.41
CA GLU A 178 -21.54 0.33 7.14
C GLU A 178 -20.14 -0.07 7.68
N PRO A 179 -19.64 0.60 8.73
CA PRO A 179 -18.31 0.32 9.30
C PRO A 179 -18.11 -1.13 9.76
N SER A 180 -19.18 -1.82 10.16
CA SER A 180 -19.15 -3.24 10.56
C SER A 180 -18.71 -4.18 9.43
N THR A 181 -18.78 -3.74 8.16
CA THR A 181 -18.21 -4.49 7.03
C THR A 181 -16.71 -4.75 7.22
N GLN A 182 -16.01 -3.85 7.92
CA GLN A 182 -14.59 -4.03 8.22
C GLN A 182 -14.32 -5.29 9.04
N ASP A 183 -15.19 -5.61 10.01
CA ASP A 183 -14.99 -6.76 10.89
C ASP A 183 -15.17 -8.09 10.15
N ALA A 184 -16.07 -8.13 9.15
CA ALA A 184 -16.30 -9.32 8.32
C ALA A 184 -15.16 -9.58 7.32
N PHE A 185 -14.41 -8.54 6.94
CA PHE A 185 -13.36 -8.61 5.93
C PHE A 185 -12.02 -8.10 6.49
N ASN A 186 -11.64 -8.48 7.71
CA ASN A 186 -10.41 -8.00 8.37
C ASN A 186 -9.17 -8.91 8.15
N VAL A 187 -9.34 -10.11 7.61
CA VAL A 187 -8.26 -11.09 7.42
C VAL A 187 -7.91 -11.20 5.93
N GLY A 188 -6.66 -10.95 5.55
CA GLY A 188 -6.13 -11.21 4.21
C GLY A 188 -5.21 -12.45 4.18
N PHE A 189 -4.55 -12.70 3.04
CA PHE A 189 -3.56 -13.79 2.93
C PHE A 189 -2.35 -13.61 3.85
N PHE A 190 -1.95 -12.37 4.14
CA PHE A 190 -1.00 -12.05 5.20
C PHE A 190 -1.80 -11.59 6.42
N SER A 191 -1.91 -12.48 7.40
CA SER A 191 -2.56 -12.24 8.68
C SER A 191 -1.77 -12.97 9.78
N GLU A 192 -1.99 -12.61 11.03
CA GLU A 192 -1.39 -13.33 12.17
C GLU A 192 -1.75 -14.82 12.13
N GLN A 193 -3.00 -15.14 11.76
CA GLN A 193 -3.50 -16.51 11.64
C GLN A 193 -2.76 -17.29 10.55
N THR A 194 -2.65 -16.73 9.34
CA THR A 194 -1.97 -17.40 8.24
C THR A 194 -0.47 -17.51 8.45
N LEU A 195 0.16 -16.47 9.04
CA LEU A 195 1.60 -16.47 9.32
C LEU A 195 1.99 -17.26 10.57
N ALA A 196 1.02 -17.68 11.40
CA ALA A 196 1.25 -18.65 12.46
C ALA A 196 1.46 -20.08 11.92
N GLN A 197 1.08 -20.35 10.67
CA GLN A 197 1.24 -21.66 10.03
C GLN A 197 2.68 -21.87 9.54
N PRO A 198 3.44 -22.83 10.10
CA PRO A 198 4.85 -23.01 9.75
C PRO A 198 5.07 -23.34 8.27
N LEU A 199 4.23 -24.20 7.69
CA LEU A 199 4.33 -24.59 6.29
C LEU A 199 4.20 -23.38 5.35
N PHE A 200 3.26 -22.47 5.63
CA PHE A 200 3.06 -21.26 4.83
C PHE A 200 4.30 -20.37 4.89
N VAL A 201 4.81 -20.10 6.09
CA VAL A 201 6.02 -19.29 6.29
C VAL A 201 7.25 -19.92 5.62
N GLU A 202 7.42 -21.23 5.74
CA GLU A 202 8.54 -21.97 5.15
C GLU A 202 8.50 -21.98 3.62
N LEU A 203 7.32 -22.04 3.00
CA LEU A 203 7.17 -21.93 1.55
C LEU A 203 7.67 -20.57 1.04
N PHE A 204 7.23 -19.47 1.66
CA PHE A 204 7.65 -18.12 1.26
C PHE A 204 9.14 -17.88 1.52
N ARG A 205 9.64 -18.31 2.68
CA ARG A 205 11.08 -18.27 3.01
C ARG A 205 11.92 -19.12 2.07
N GLY A 206 11.44 -20.31 1.69
CA GLY A 206 12.09 -21.18 0.71
C GLY A 206 12.26 -20.50 -0.64
N ASN A 207 11.26 -19.75 -1.09
CA ASN A 207 11.32 -18.97 -2.33
C ASN A 207 12.38 -17.86 -2.27
N LEU A 208 12.49 -17.15 -1.14
CA LEU A 208 13.54 -16.14 -0.95
C LEU A 208 14.95 -16.75 -1.01
N LYS A 209 15.15 -17.93 -0.41
CA LYS A 209 16.43 -18.67 -0.53
C LYS A 209 16.75 -19.07 -1.97
N LEU A 210 15.76 -19.54 -2.71
CA LEU A 210 15.93 -19.90 -4.11
C LEU A 210 16.28 -18.68 -4.97
N ALA A 211 15.66 -17.54 -4.70
CA ALA A 211 16.00 -16.29 -5.36
C ALA A 211 17.44 -15.85 -5.08
N VAL A 212 17.94 -16.05 -3.85
CA VAL A 212 19.36 -15.81 -3.50
C VAL A 212 20.30 -16.72 -4.30
N GLU A 213 19.97 -18.02 -4.45
CA GLU A 213 20.75 -18.94 -5.29
C GLU A 213 20.86 -18.40 -6.73
N ILE A 214 19.75 -17.96 -7.32
CA ILE A 214 19.70 -17.44 -8.69
C ILE A 214 20.44 -16.11 -8.83
N LEU A 215 20.30 -15.19 -7.86
CA LEU A 215 21.01 -13.91 -7.90
C LEU A 215 22.53 -14.10 -7.87
N ASN A 216 23.03 -15.08 -7.11
CA ASN A 216 24.45 -15.39 -7.05
C ASN A 216 25.01 -15.99 -8.36
N GLU A 217 24.15 -16.50 -9.24
CA GLU A 217 24.54 -16.98 -10.57
C GLU A 217 24.53 -15.88 -11.64
N ILE A 218 24.00 -14.69 -11.33
CA ILE A 218 23.87 -13.57 -12.27
C ILE A 218 24.97 -12.54 -11.97
N PRO A 219 25.95 -12.37 -12.87
CA PRO A 219 27.02 -11.39 -12.69
C PRO A 219 26.49 -9.98 -12.46
N GLY A 220 26.94 -9.35 -11.37
CA GLY A 220 26.58 -7.98 -10.98
C GLY A 220 25.38 -7.87 -10.04
N TYR A 221 24.70 -8.97 -9.71
CA TYR A 221 23.52 -9.00 -8.85
C TYR A 221 23.74 -9.72 -7.50
N GLU A 222 24.94 -10.27 -7.27
CA GLU A 222 25.29 -11.04 -6.07
C GLU A 222 25.18 -10.19 -4.78
N HIS A 223 25.37 -8.88 -4.91
CA HIS A 223 25.32 -7.94 -3.80
C HIS A 223 23.89 -7.71 -3.24
N PHE A 224 22.84 -8.14 -3.96
CA PHE A 224 21.46 -8.12 -3.44
C PHE A 224 21.17 -9.29 -2.50
N SER A 225 21.95 -10.37 -2.55
CA SER A 225 21.73 -11.58 -1.75
C SER A 225 21.64 -11.30 -0.24
N PRO A 226 22.52 -10.48 0.38
CA PRO A 226 22.39 -10.12 1.79
C PRO A 226 21.09 -9.35 2.12
N LYS A 227 20.57 -8.54 1.18
CA LYS A 227 19.31 -7.80 1.38
C LYS A 227 18.12 -8.78 1.39
N LEU A 228 18.09 -9.74 0.48
CA LEU A 228 17.05 -10.79 0.47
C LEU A 228 17.13 -11.71 1.70
N LEU A 229 18.34 -12.04 2.17
CA LEU A 229 18.51 -12.84 3.39
C LEU A 229 17.96 -12.11 4.64
N LYS A 230 18.07 -10.78 4.71
CA LYS A 230 17.40 -10.01 5.77
C LYS A 230 15.87 -10.12 5.70
N ILE A 231 15.30 -10.12 4.49
CA ILE A 231 13.86 -10.35 4.32
C ILE A 231 13.50 -11.77 4.76
N TYR A 232 14.30 -12.76 4.39
CA TYR A 232 14.13 -14.14 4.82
C TYR A 232 14.11 -14.26 6.35
N ASP A 233 15.11 -13.68 7.03
CA ASP A 233 15.24 -13.78 8.49
C ASP A 233 14.07 -13.12 9.22
N ASN A 234 13.55 -12.00 8.69
CA ASN A 234 12.49 -11.19 9.29
C ASN A 234 11.13 -11.30 8.58
N PHE A 235 10.91 -12.37 7.80
CA PHE A 235 9.77 -12.46 6.87
C PHE A 235 8.41 -12.18 7.52
N VAL A 236 8.14 -12.80 8.67
CA VAL A 236 6.83 -12.66 9.36
C VAL A 236 6.59 -11.21 9.77
N ASP A 237 7.56 -10.57 10.41
CA ASP A 237 7.44 -9.18 10.86
C ASP A 237 7.27 -8.22 9.67
N ILE A 238 8.00 -8.45 8.58
CA ILE A 238 7.87 -7.65 7.36
C ILE A 238 6.50 -7.86 6.73
N ALA A 239 6.04 -9.10 6.58
CA ALA A 239 4.75 -9.42 5.99
C ALA A 239 3.59 -8.80 6.79
N LEU A 240 3.62 -8.87 8.12
CA LEU A 240 2.66 -8.19 8.99
C LEU A 240 2.75 -6.67 8.88
N LYS A 241 3.97 -6.11 8.86
CA LYS A 241 4.18 -4.66 8.75
C LYS A 241 3.61 -4.07 7.46
N VAL A 242 3.68 -4.81 6.36
CA VAL A 242 3.18 -4.37 5.05
C VAL A 242 1.66 -4.22 5.04
N VAL A 243 0.94 -5.07 5.78
CA VAL A 243 -0.53 -5.05 5.86
C VAL A 243 -1.06 -4.33 7.10
N GLU A 244 -0.17 -3.85 7.98
CA GLU A 244 -0.54 -3.02 9.12
C GLU A 244 -1.20 -1.72 8.64
N LEU A 245 -2.27 -1.31 9.31
CA LEU A 245 -3.00 -0.07 9.04
C LEU A 245 -2.75 0.95 10.15
N ASP A 246 -2.31 2.14 9.76
CA ASP A 246 -2.39 3.35 10.58
C ASP A 246 -3.84 3.88 10.54
N PRO A 247 -4.54 3.92 11.69
CA PRO A 247 -5.96 4.29 11.73
C PRO A 247 -6.23 5.77 11.39
N VAL A 248 -5.19 6.61 11.38
CA VAL A 248 -5.30 8.06 11.11
C VAL A 248 -4.85 8.38 9.69
N LYS A 249 -3.78 7.74 9.21
CA LYS A 249 -3.13 8.09 7.94
C LYS A 249 -3.57 7.26 6.75
N ASP A 250 -3.99 6.01 6.97
CA ASP A 250 -4.24 5.10 5.84
C ASP A 250 -5.63 5.25 5.22
N ILE A 251 -5.63 5.21 3.89
CA ILE A 251 -6.84 5.18 3.08
C ILE A 251 -7.35 3.74 3.03
N LYS A 252 -8.38 3.44 3.82
CA LYS A 252 -8.99 2.11 3.89
C LYS A 252 -9.97 1.89 2.74
N VAL A 253 -9.75 0.81 1.98
CA VAL A 253 -10.64 0.31 0.94
C VAL A 253 -10.91 -1.18 1.20
N ILE A 254 -11.94 -1.73 0.57
CA ILE A 254 -12.04 -3.19 0.44
C ILE A 254 -11.22 -3.56 -0.80
N ASN A 255 -10.16 -4.33 -0.61
CA ASN A 255 -9.30 -4.80 -1.69
C ASN A 255 -9.89 -6.04 -2.35
N HIS A 256 -9.54 -6.27 -3.61
CA HIS A 256 -9.68 -7.60 -4.20
C HIS A 256 -8.72 -8.58 -3.53
N GLY A 257 -7.50 -8.13 -3.23
CA GLY A 257 -6.49 -8.87 -2.47
C GLY A 257 -5.75 -9.96 -3.25
N ASP A 258 -6.09 -10.15 -4.53
CA ASP A 258 -5.42 -11.08 -5.45
C ASP A 258 -5.55 -10.57 -6.90
N LEU A 259 -5.12 -9.33 -7.14
CA LEU A 259 -5.32 -8.62 -8.40
C LEU A 259 -4.23 -8.95 -9.43
N TRP A 260 -4.17 -10.20 -9.91
CA TRP A 260 -3.22 -10.67 -10.93
C TRP A 260 -3.88 -11.08 -12.25
N VAL A 261 -3.07 -11.23 -13.30
CA VAL A 261 -3.49 -11.46 -14.70
C VAL A 261 -4.47 -12.62 -14.91
N ASN A 262 -4.38 -13.69 -14.11
CA ASN A 262 -5.29 -14.83 -14.24
C ASN A 262 -6.72 -14.51 -13.76
N ASN A 263 -6.86 -13.53 -12.88
CA ASN A 263 -8.13 -13.09 -12.33
C ASN A 263 -8.80 -12.00 -13.19
N PHE A 264 -8.26 -11.71 -14.38
CA PHE A 264 -8.82 -10.74 -15.31
C PHE A 264 -9.41 -11.43 -16.54
N LEU A 265 -10.69 -11.15 -16.79
CA LEU A 265 -11.34 -11.45 -18.06
C LEU A 265 -11.53 -10.13 -18.80
N PHE A 266 -10.80 -9.95 -19.90
CA PHE A 266 -10.81 -8.74 -20.72
C PHE A 266 -11.78 -8.88 -21.89
N LYS A 267 -12.42 -7.77 -22.24
CA LYS A 267 -13.16 -7.64 -23.49
C LYS A 267 -12.36 -6.76 -24.44
N TYR A 268 -12.26 -7.17 -25.70
CA TYR A 268 -11.48 -6.48 -26.71
C TYR A 268 -12.36 -5.88 -27.78
N ASP A 269 -11.94 -4.73 -28.30
CA ASP A 269 -12.52 -4.18 -29.52
C ASP A 269 -12.22 -5.12 -30.70
N GLU A 270 -13.22 -5.34 -31.55
CA GLU A 270 -13.11 -6.35 -32.62
C GLU A 270 -12.12 -5.95 -33.72
N GLU A 271 -11.95 -4.64 -33.97
CA GLU A 271 -11.11 -4.11 -35.06
C GLU A 271 -9.69 -3.83 -34.58
N THR A 272 -9.55 -3.04 -33.51
CA THR A 272 -8.25 -2.58 -33.00
C THR A 272 -7.54 -3.62 -32.14
N LYS A 273 -8.28 -4.59 -31.61
CA LYS A 273 -7.82 -5.57 -30.59
C LYS A 273 -7.38 -4.94 -29.27
N GLU A 274 -7.69 -3.67 -29.04
CA GLU A 274 -7.40 -3.01 -27.75
C GLU A 274 -8.38 -3.49 -26.66
N PRO A 275 -7.94 -3.61 -25.40
CA PRO A 275 -8.82 -3.92 -24.29
C PRO A 275 -9.78 -2.75 -24.02
N THR A 276 -11.07 -3.05 -23.94
CA THR A 276 -12.16 -2.08 -23.76
C THR A 276 -12.81 -2.18 -22.39
N ASP A 277 -12.84 -3.37 -21.80
CA ASP A 277 -13.38 -3.62 -20.47
C ASP A 277 -12.68 -4.80 -19.79
N VAL A 278 -12.83 -4.89 -18.48
CA VAL A 278 -12.33 -6.02 -17.67
C VAL A 278 -13.33 -6.32 -16.55
N VAL A 279 -13.49 -7.61 -16.26
CA VAL A 279 -14.13 -8.08 -15.03
C VAL A 279 -13.14 -8.90 -14.23
N PHE A 280 -13.26 -8.81 -12.90
CA PHE A 280 -12.42 -9.54 -11.97
C PHE A 280 -13.12 -10.83 -11.54
N VAL A 281 -12.35 -11.87 -11.32
CA VAL A 281 -12.82 -13.15 -10.79
C VAL A 281 -11.95 -13.56 -9.60
N ASP A 282 -12.45 -14.52 -8.81
CA ASP A 282 -11.73 -15.08 -7.67
C ASP A 282 -11.46 -14.10 -6.52
N TYR A 283 -12.50 -13.82 -5.73
CA TYR A 283 -12.45 -12.85 -4.64
C TYR A 283 -11.98 -13.45 -3.29
N GLN A 284 -11.29 -14.59 -3.30
CA GLN A 284 -10.82 -15.29 -2.08
C GLN A 284 -9.88 -14.44 -1.21
N GLY A 285 -9.16 -13.49 -1.81
CA GLY A 285 -8.25 -12.58 -1.11
C GLY A 285 -8.89 -11.35 -0.48
N THR A 286 -10.21 -11.17 -0.59
CA THR A 286 -10.89 -9.90 -0.25
C THR A 286 -10.75 -9.52 1.23
N PHE A 287 -10.24 -8.33 1.50
CA PHE A 287 -10.12 -7.81 2.86
C PHE A 287 -10.00 -6.28 2.87
N VAL A 288 -10.20 -5.66 4.03
CA VAL A 288 -10.03 -4.21 4.22
C VAL A 288 -8.56 -3.91 4.46
N ASN A 289 -7.97 -3.14 3.55
CA ASN A 289 -6.61 -2.63 3.70
C ASN A 289 -6.39 -1.33 2.89
N SER A 290 -5.14 -0.92 2.75
CA SER A 290 -4.76 0.16 1.86
C SER A 290 -4.98 -0.24 0.40
N LEU A 291 -5.45 0.71 -0.42
CA LEU A 291 -5.51 0.55 -1.89
C LEU A 291 -4.17 0.16 -2.52
N ALA A 292 -3.06 0.45 -1.82
CA ALA A 292 -1.72 0.11 -2.25
C ALA A 292 -1.50 -1.41 -2.37
N ILE A 293 -2.23 -2.24 -1.61
CA ILE A 293 -2.12 -3.70 -1.67
C ILE A 293 -2.43 -4.19 -3.09
N ASP A 294 -3.59 -3.84 -3.63
CA ASP A 294 -3.99 -4.25 -4.98
C ASP A 294 -3.07 -3.66 -6.07
N ILE A 295 -2.67 -2.38 -5.94
CA ILE A 295 -1.83 -1.71 -6.94
C ILE A 295 -0.42 -2.32 -6.95
N ASN A 296 0.21 -2.48 -5.79
CA ASN A 296 1.56 -3.04 -5.70
C ASN A 296 1.59 -4.52 -6.10
N TYR A 297 0.53 -5.28 -5.80
CA TYR A 297 0.37 -6.65 -6.25
C TYR A 297 0.25 -6.75 -7.77
N LEU A 298 -0.65 -5.96 -8.37
CA LEU A 298 -0.87 -5.92 -9.83
C LEU A 298 0.43 -5.66 -10.59
N PHE A 299 1.17 -4.62 -10.21
CA PHE A 299 2.40 -4.25 -10.89
C PHE A 299 3.55 -5.24 -10.68
N ALA A 300 3.67 -5.83 -9.49
CA ALA A 300 4.72 -6.81 -9.20
C ALA A 300 4.52 -8.14 -9.95
N THR A 301 3.26 -8.52 -10.19
CA THR A 301 2.92 -9.86 -10.67
C THR A 301 2.53 -9.90 -12.15
N SER A 302 1.94 -8.83 -12.66
CA SER A 302 1.20 -8.87 -13.93
C SER A 302 1.67 -7.88 -14.98
N ALA A 303 2.27 -6.75 -14.60
CA ALA A 303 2.76 -5.76 -15.57
C ALA A 303 3.95 -6.30 -16.38
N GLN A 304 4.04 -5.90 -17.65
CA GLN A 304 5.23 -6.12 -18.47
C GLN A 304 6.43 -5.34 -17.91
N VAL A 305 7.64 -5.90 -18.05
CA VAL A 305 8.90 -5.34 -17.54
C VAL A 305 9.07 -3.87 -17.94
N ASN A 306 8.82 -3.56 -19.21
CA ASN A 306 8.94 -2.21 -19.79
C ASN A 306 7.81 -1.25 -19.36
N VAL A 307 6.85 -1.67 -18.55
CA VAL A 307 5.75 -0.83 -18.06
C VAL A 307 5.83 -0.60 -16.54
N ILE A 308 6.56 -1.43 -15.80
CA ILE A 308 6.65 -1.37 -14.32
C ILE A 308 7.10 0.02 -13.82
N HIS A 309 8.11 0.63 -14.45
CA HIS A 309 8.58 1.98 -14.05
C HIS A 309 7.54 3.09 -14.22
N ARG A 310 6.51 2.85 -15.03
CA ARG A 310 5.42 3.81 -15.27
C ARG A 310 4.29 3.65 -14.25
N LYS A 311 4.48 2.90 -13.16
CA LYS A 311 3.45 2.61 -12.15
C LYS A 311 2.76 3.88 -11.66
N LEU A 312 3.53 4.86 -11.17
CA LEU A 312 2.97 6.09 -10.64
C LEU A 312 2.32 6.95 -11.73
N ASP A 313 2.93 7.05 -12.92
CA ASP A 313 2.35 7.75 -14.07
C ASP A 313 0.99 7.18 -14.49
N LEU A 314 0.88 5.84 -14.53
CA LEU A 314 -0.37 5.17 -14.89
C LEU A 314 -1.42 5.32 -13.80
N VAL A 315 -1.02 5.32 -12.51
CA VAL A 315 -1.93 5.60 -11.39
C VAL A 315 -2.45 7.04 -11.47
N GLU A 316 -1.58 8.02 -11.68
CA GLU A 316 -1.98 9.43 -11.87
C GLU A 316 -2.91 9.60 -13.07
N LYS A 317 -2.60 8.95 -14.19
CA LYS A 317 -3.33 9.16 -15.44
C LYS A 317 -4.67 8.42 -15.51
N TYR A 318 -4.75 7.22 -14.93
CA TYR A 318 -5.89 6.32 -15.14
C TYR A 318 -6.61 5.93 -13.85
N TYR A 319 -5.90 5.71 -12.73
CA TYR A 319 -6.55 5.35 -11.47
C TYR A 319 -7.15 6.58 -10.77
N TYR A 320 -6.32 7.59 -10.45
CA TYR A 320 -6.69 8.70 -9.58
C TYR A 320 -7.87 9.54 -10.12
N PRO A 321 -7.92 9.94 -11.41
CA PRO A 321 -9.00 10.77 -11.90
C PRO A 321 -10.36 10.07 -11.80
N VAL A 322 -10.39 8.75 -12.05
CA VAL A 322 -11.60 7.93 -11.92
C VAL A 322 -11.98 7.80 -10.45
N PHE A 323 -11.04 7.42 -9.59
CA PHE A 323 -11.25 7.24 -8.15
C PHE A 323 -11.82 8.51 -7.50
N ALA A 324 -11.15 9.65 -7.70
CA ALA A 324 -11.58 10.93 -7.16
C ALA A 324 -12.94 11.38 -7.71
N ASN A 325 -13.22 11.12 -8.99
CA ASN A 325 -14.52 11.45 -9.59
C ASN A 325 -15.66 10.58 -9.02
N GLU A 326 -15.44 9.28 -8.84
CA GLU A 326 -16.47 8.42 -8.22
C GLU A 326 -16.72 8.80 -6.76
N LEU A 327 -15.68 9.10 -5.96
CA LEU A 327 -15.87 9.60 -4.59
C LEU A 327 -16.69 10.91 -4.54
N ARG A 328 -16.45 11.84 -5.47
CA ARG A 328 -17.25 13.07 -5.58
C ARG A 328 -18.70 12.79 -5.92
N LYS A 329 -18.98 11.86 -6.85
CA LYS A 329 -20.37 11.44 -7.16
C LYS A 329 -21.07 10.79 -5.98
N LEU A 330 -20.32 10.06 -5.16
CA LEU A 330 -20.79 9.41 -3.94
C LEU A 330 -20.87 10.37 -2.73
N ALA A 331 -20.55 11.66 -2.94
CA ALA A 331 -20.50 12.69 -1.90
C ALA A 331 -19.60 12.33 -0.70
N PHE A 332 -18.53 11.56 -0.94
CA PHE A 332 -17.55 11.21 0.08
C PHE A 332 -16.57 12.37 0.33
N GLN A 333 -16.31 12.71 1.60
CA GLN A 333 -15.38 13.79 1.98
C GLN A 333 -14.56 13.44 3.24
N PRO A 334 -13.28 13.86 3.31
CA PRO A 334 -12.52 14.49 2.24
C PRO A 334 -12.14 13.48 1.14
N VAL A 335 -12.06 13.94 -0.11
CA VAL A 335 -11.52 13.11 -1.21
C VAL A 335 -9.99 13.08 -1.09
N PRO A 336 -9.35 11.90 -1.00
CA PRO A 336 -7.89 11.83 -0.94
C PRO A 336 -7.20 12.51 -2.13
N SER A 337 -6.08 13.15 -1.87
CA SER A 337 -5.24 13.79 -2.89
C SER A 337 -4.39 12.76 -3.64
N LEU A 338 -3.85 13.13 -4.81
CA LEU A 338 -2.92 12.27 -5.54
C LEU A 338 -1.65 11.97 -4.71
N GLU A 339 -1.19 12.95 -3.93
CA GLU A 339 -0.04 12.80 -3.02
C GLU A 339 -0.32 11.72 -1.97
N ASP A 340 -1.51 11.72 -1.36
CA ASP A 340 -1.91 10.68 -0.39
C ASP A 340 -1.90 9.29 -1.05
N ILE A 341 -2.39 9.15 -2.29
CA ILE A 341 -2.36 7.88 -3.03
C ILE A 341 -0.92 7.41 -3.29
N PHE A 342 -0.03 8.32 -3.69
CA PHE A 342 1.37 7.99 -3.94
C PHE A 342 2.10 7.59 -2.66
N ASP A 343 1.85 8.28 -1.55
CA ASP A 343 2.42 7.95 -0.24
C ASP A 343 1.97 6.56 0.23
N GLN A 344 0.69 6.22 0.04
CA GLN A 344 0.16 4.88 0.32
C GLN A 344 0.88 3.80 -0.51
N ILE A 345 1.06 4.04 -1.81
CA ILE A 345 1.72 3.08 -2.72
C ILE A 345 3.18 2.88 -2.32
N LYS A 346 3.93 3.98 -2.13
CA LYS A 346 5.37 3.93 -1.80
C LYS A 346 5.63 3.33 -0.42
N SER A 347 4.84 3.68 0.59
CA SER A 347 5.02 3.15 1.96
C SER A 347 4.88 1.62 2.04
N ARG A 348 4.26 0.99 1.03
CA ARG A 348 4.02 -0.45 0.93
C ARG A 348 4.76 -1.12 -0.24
N GLU A 349 5.81 -0.49 -0.78
CA GLU A 349 6.60 -1.06 -1.90
C GLU A 349 7.21 -2.42 -1.57
N MET A 350 7.51 -2.68 -0.29
CA MET A 350 8.00 -3.98 0.19
C MET A 350 7.04 -5.13 -0.16
N PHE A 351 5.72 -4.86 -0.30
CA PHE A 351 4.77 -5.84 -0.78
C PHE A 351 5.08 -6.29 -2.22
N SER A 352 5.48 -5.36 -3.09
CA SER A 352 5.90 -5.70 -4.45
C SER A 352 7.14 -6.59 -4.46
N ILE A 353 8.08 -6.36 -3.54
CA ILE A 353 9.31 -7.16 -3.44
C ILE A 353 9.03 -8.57 -2.93
N ILE A 354 8.15 -8.73 -1.94
CA ILE A 354 7.72 -10.07 -1.49
C ILE A 354 7.10 -10.84 -2.67
N ASN A 355 6.10 -10.24 -3.33
CA ASN A 355 5.36 -10.90 -4.41
C ASN A 355 6.18 -11.13 -5.68
N LEU A 356 7.19 -10.30 -5.94
CA LEU A 356 8.19 -10.53 -6.98
C LEU A 356 8.85 -11.89 -6.81
N PHE A 357 9.21 -12.29 -5.58
CA PHE A 357 9.92 -13.55 -5.34
C PHE A 357 9.01 -14.74 -5.01
N THR A 358 7.78 -14.48 -4.57
CA THR A 358 6.88 -15.54 -4.07
C THR A 358 5.76 -15.87 -5.03
N VAL A 359 5.30 -14.90 -5.84
CA VAL A 359 4.15 -15.06 -6.73
C VAL A 359 4.56 -15.01 -8.20
N LEU A 360 5.35 -14.01 -8.64
CA LEU A 360 5.76 -13.88 -10.05
C LEU A 360 6.37 -15.17 -10.65
N PRO A 361 7.18 -15.97 -9.93
CA PRO A 361 7.68 -17.22 -10.49
C PRO A 361 6.57 -18.17 -10.91
N LEU A 362 5.50 -18.31 -10.12
CA LEU A 362 4.34 -19.16 -10.44
C LEU A 362 3.66 -18.72 -11.74
N ILE A 363 3.56 -17.40 -11.92
CA ILE A 363 2.98 -16.77 -13.11
C ILE A 363 3.86 -17.03 -14.34
N SER A 364 5.17 -17.06 -14.14
CA SER A 364 6.16 -17.18 -15.21
C SER A 364 6.40 -18.62 -15.67
N ILE A 365 5.79 -19.62 -15.03
CA ILE A 365 5.81 -21.02 -15.49
C ILE A 365 5.03 -21.12 -16.80
N ASN A 366 5.68 -21.61 -17.85
CA ASN A 366 5.06 -21.81 -19.17
C ASN A 366 3.88 -22.80 -19.11
N ARG A 367 3.02 -22.79 -20.14
CA ARG A 367 1.79 -23.61 -20.17
C ARG A 367 2.02 -25.12 -20.13
N GLU A 368 3.10 -25.60 -20.74
CA GLU A 368 3.39 -27.04 -20.76
C GLU A 368 3.76 -27.53 -19.37
N GLU A 369 4.63 -26.79 -18.68
CA GLU A 369 5.03 -27.06 -17.30
C GLU A 369 3.90 -26.80 -16.29
N SER A 370 2.90 -25.98 -16.63
CA SER A 370 1.78 -25.73 -15.72
C SER A 370 0.71 -26.82 -15.74
N LYS A 371 0.66 -27.71 -16.75
CA LYS A 371 -0.40 -28.74 -16.87
C LYS A 371 -0.55 -29.63 -15.65
N THR A 372 0.53 -29.84 -14.91
CA THR A 372 0.51 -30.65 -13.68
C THR A 372 0.25 -29.83 -12.43
N ASN A 373 0.10 -28.50 -12.51
CA ASN A 373 -0.09 -27.69 -11.31
C ASN A 373 -1.44 -28.01 -10.66
N ASP A 374 -1.38 -28.43 -9.39
CA ASP A 374 -2.53 -28.61 -8.53
C ASP A 374 -2.14 -28.23 -7.09
N PHE A 375 -3.13 -27.96 -6.24
CA PHE A 375 -2.90 -27.58 -4.85
C PHE A 375 -2.04 -28.59 -4.07
N THR A 376 -2.17 -29.89 -4.35
CA THR A 376 -1.44 -30.94 -3.62
C THR A 376 0.06 -30.93 -3.90
N GLN A 377 0.47 -30.48 -5.09
CA GLN A 377 1.90 -30.30 -5.42
C GLN A 377 2.52 -29.12 -4.68
N PHE A 378 1.74 -28.11 -4.28
CA PHE A 378 2.24 -26.98 -3.48
C PHE A 378 2.45 -27.35 -2.02
N LEU A 379 1.71 -28.34 -1.51
CA LEU A 379 1.89 -28.88 -0.15
C LEU A 379 3.13 -29.78 -0.04
N ASP A 380 3.64 -30.30 -1.16
CA ASP A 380 4.87 -31.07 -1.24
C ASP A 380 6.05 -30.12 -1.45
N ALA A 381 6.88 -29.93 -0.41
CA ALA A 381 7.97 -28.95 -0.43
C ALA A 381 8.97 -29.16 -1.58
N ASP A 382 9.27 -30.40 -1.95
CA ASP A 382 10.22 -30.70 -3.04
C ASP A 382 9.61 -30.39 -4.41
N LYS A 383 8.34 -30.74 -4.62
CA LYS A 383 7.63 -30.41 -5.87
C LYS A 383 7.41 -28.90 -6.00
N SER A 384 7.00 -28.25 -4.93
CA SER A 384 6.84 -26.79 -4.85
C SER A 384 8.16 -26.08 -5.19
N LYS A 385 9.27 -26.48 -4.56
CA LYS A 385 10.61 -25.96 -4.87
C LYS A 385 10.97 -26.12 -6.34
N ARG A 386 10.72 -27.29 -6.95
CA ARG A 386 11.00 -27.52 -8.37
C ARG A 386 10.18 -26.61 -9.28
N LYS A 387 8.89 -26.43 -9.01
CA LYS A 387 8.02 -25.53 -9.79
C LYS A 387 8.48 -24.08 -9.69
N MET A 388 8.83 -23.63 -8.49
CA MET A 388 9.37 -22.29 -8.28
C MET A 388 10.68 -22.08 -9.02
N LEU A 389 11.58 -23.08 -9.05
CA LEU A 389 12.82 -22.99 -9.81
C LEU A 389 12.58 -22.87 -11.32
N ILE A 390 11.61 -23.60 -11.87
CA ILE A 390 11.21 -23.46 -13.28
C ILE A 390 10.75 -22.04 -13.57
N GLY A 391 9.85 -21.51 -12.72
CA GLY A 391 9.35 -20.14 -12.84
C GLY A 391 10.44 -19.08 -12.74
N MET A 392 11.33 -19.20 -11.75
CA MET A 392 12.45 -18.26 -11.57
C MET A 392 13.54 -18.40 -12.63
N SER A 393 13.58 -19.53 -13.34
CA SER A 393 14.51 -19.72 -14.47
C SER A 393 14.05 -19.02 -15.74
N SER A 394 12.78 -18.59 -15.82
CA SER A 394 12.22 -17.92 -16.99
C SER A 394 12.83 -16.54 -17.25
N ASP A 395 12.84 -16.13 -18.51
CA ASP A 395 13.31 -14.80 -18.92
C ASP A 395 12.46 -13.70 -18.30
N ARG A 396 11.12 -13.86 -18.29
CA ARG A 396 10.20 -12.93 -17.64
C ARG A 396 10.61 -12.64 -16.19
N PHE A 397 10.76 -13.68 -15.37
CA PHE A 397 11.12 -13.47 -13.97
C PHE A 397 12.48 -12.78 -13.85
N LYS A 398 13.49 -13.27 -14.58
CA LYS A 398 14.86 -12.74 -14.51
C LYS A 398 14.92 -11.28 -14.96
N GLU A 399 14.25 -10.91 -16.03
CA GLU A 399 14.20 -9.53 -16.54
C GLU A 399 13.45 -8.61 -15.57
N THR A 400 12.28 -9.01 -15.08
CA THR A 400 11.53 -8.23 -14.08
C THR A 400 12.36 -8.05 -12.81
N MET A 401 12.95 -9.13 -12.28
CA MET A 401 13.78 -9.08 -11.08
C MET A 401 14.97 -8.14 -11.26
N LYS A 402 15.72 -8.29 -12.37
CA LYS A 402 16.87 -7.43 -12.67
C LYS A 402 16.49 -5.96 -12.77
N PHE A 403 15.37 -5.68 -13.42
CA PHE A 403 14.84 -4.33 -13.58
C PHE A 403 14.43 -3.72 -12.23
N THR A 404 13.61 -4.44 -11.45
CA THR A 404 13.11 -3.97 -10.17
C THR A 404 14.25 -3.75 -9.17
N LEU A 405 15.19 -4.69 -9.04
CA LEU A 405 16.31 -4.55 -8.12
C LEU A 405 17.23 -3.39 -8.50
N LYS A 406 17.48 -3.19 -9.80
CA LYS A 406 18.28 -2.06 -10.27
C LYS A 406 17.59 -0.73 -10.03
N ASN A 407 16.29 -0.62 -10.31
CA ASN A 407 15.55 0.62 -10.02
C ASN A 407 15.52 0.93 -8.52
N LEU A 408 15.39 -0.09 -7.66
CA LEU A 408 15.54 0.11 -6.22
C LEU A 408 16.94 0.59 -5.85
N GLU A 409 17.98 0.14 -6.53
CA GLU A 409 19.35 0.63 -6.31
C GLU A 409 19.53 2.05 -6.84
N ASP A 410 18.93 2.41 -7.97
CA ASP A 410 18.96 3.76 -8.54
C ASP A 410 18.15 4.76 -7.68
N GLU A 411 17.01 4.34 -7.12
CA GLU A 411 16.22 5.11 -6.13
C GLU A 411 16.92 5.20 -4.77
N ASN A 412 17.68 4.16 -4.39
CA ASN A 412 18.55 4.16 -3.21
C ASN A 412 19.99 4.56 -3.55
N CYS A 413 20.26 5.13 -4.73
CA CYS A 413 21.60 5.60 -5.14
C CYS A 413 21.88 7.01 -4.59
N GLU A 414 20.95 7.52 -3.79
CA GLU A 414 21.32 8.15 -2.53
C GLU A 414 21.56 7.04 -1.50
N ASP A 415 22.76 6.45 -1.50
CA ASP A 415 23.36 6.02 -0.23
C ASP A 415 23.60 7.29 0.60
N GLU A 416 22.52 8.00 0.96
CA GLU A 416 22.52 8.88 2.11
C GLU A 416 22.73 7.94 3.28
N THR A 417 24.00 7.78 3.64
CA THR A 417 24.34 7.37 4.99
C THR A 417 23.71 8.41 5.90
N ALA A 418 22.46 8.19 6.32
CA ALA A 418 21.77 9.03 7.27
C ALA A 418 22.45 8.77 8.61
N TYR A 419 23.36 9.66 8.98
CA TYR A 419 23.86 9.71 10.34
C TYR A 419 22.68 10.18 11.21
N LEU A 420 22.34 9.39 12.22
CA LEU A 420 21.21 9.67 13.11
C LEU A 420 21.72 9.91 14.53
N ILE A 421 21.15 10.91 15.20
CA ILE A 421 21.35 11.16 16.64
C ILE A 421 20.18 10.57 17.40
N VAL A 422 20.48 9.71 18.37
CA VAL A 422 19.50 9.21 19.33
C VAL A 422 19.60 10.01 20.63
N LYS A 423 18.58 10.84 20.92
CA LYS A 423 18.39 11.51 22.21
C LYS A 423 17.70 10.53 23.15
N SER A 424 18.48 9.86 24.00
CA SER A 424 17.97 8.98 25.07
C SER A 424 17.81 9.75 26.37
N ILE A 425 16.62 9.68 26.99
CA ILE A 425 16.40 10.31 28.30
C ILE A 425 16.88 9.35 29.39
N SER A 426 17.99 9.69 30.06
CA SER A 426 18.42 8.99 31.29
C SER A 426 17.53 9.45 32.45
N ILE A 427 16.82 8.53 33.10
CA ILE A 427 15.91 8.86 34.22
C ILE A 427 16.75 9.20 35.46
N SER A 428 17.01 10.50 35.68
CA SER A 428 17.50 11.03 36.94
C SER A 428 16.36 11.68 37.74
N GLY A 429 16.51 11.86 39.05
CA GLY A 429 15.44 12.33 39.95
C GLY A 429 14.84 13.71 39.61
N ALA A 430 15.62 14.62 38.99
CA ALA A 430 15.13 15.92 38.52
C ALA A 430 14.30 15.82 37.22
N GLN A 431 14.53 14.78 36.40
CA GLN A 431 13.81 14.55 35.16
C GLN A 431 12.43 13.90 35.38
N LEU A 432 12.24 13.18 36.48
CA LEU A 432 10.92 12.66 36.88
C LEU A 432 9.92 13.79 37.22
N GLU A 433 10.40 14.98 37.60
CA GLU A 433 9.55 16.17 37.79
C GLU A 433 9.21 16.86 36.46
N LEU A 434 10.14 16.92 35.50
CA LEU A 434 9.89 17.39 34.14
C LEU A 434 8.89 16.48 33.39
N GLU A 435 8.88 15.18 33.71
CA GLU A 435 7.86 14.23 33.22
C GLU A 435 6.45 14.55 33.74
N LYS A 436 6.32 15.00 35.00
CA LYS A 436 5.02 15.37 35.58
C LYS A 436 4.46 16.67 35.01
N SER A 437 5.31 17.51 34.40
CA SER A 437 4.92 18.81 33.83
C SER A 437 4.63 18.79 32.33
N GLY A 438 4.74 17.64 31.66
CA GLY A 438 4.28 17.45 30.26
C GLY A 438 5.23 17.98 29.17
N PHE A 439 6.47 18.33 29.51
CA PHE A 439 7.43 18.94 28.55
C PHE A 439 7.87 17.97 27.44
N ILE A 440 7.97 16.67 27.72
CA ILE A 440 8.37 15.65 26.73
C ILE A 440 7.27 15.46 25.66
N ASP A 441 6.01 15.36 26.09
CA ASP A 441 4.87 15.23 25.17
C ASP A 441 4.70 16.48 24.31
N LYS A 442 5.10 17.63 24.84
CA LYS A 442 5.12 18.90 24.13
C LYS A 442 6.19 18.94 23.05
N GLU A 443 7.45 18.60 23.37
CA GLU A 443 8.53 18.50 22.37
C GLU A 443 8.15 17.54 21.23
N LEU A 444 7.51 16.42 21.57
CA LEU A 444 6.99 15.45 20.61
C LEU A 444 5.98 16.05 19.64
N ASN A 445 4.96 16.72 20.17
CA ASN A 445 3.97 17.40 19.35
C ASN A 445 4.59 18.49 18.47
N VAL A 446 5.62 19.18 18.93
CA VAL A 446 6.30 20.19 18.11
C VAL A 446 6.98 19.57 16.89
N TYR A 447 7.74 18.48 17.08
CA TYR A 447 8.41 17.81 15.96
C TYR A 447 7.46 17.03 15.03
N SER A 448 6.39 16.43 15.56
CA SER A 448 5.47 15.63 14.73
C SER A 448 4.40 16.47 14.02
N GLU A 449 3.93 17.56 14.65
CA GLU A 449 2.76 18.30 14.16
C GLU A 449 3.06 19.73 13.72
N VAL A 450 3.93 20.44 14.43
CA VAL A 450 4.14 21.89 14.22
C VAL A 450 5.25 22.14 13.19
N LEU A 451 6.45 21.64 13.44
CA LEU A 451 7.63 21.88 12.60
C LEU A 451 7.45 21.43 11.15
N PRO A 452 6.82 20.28 10.81
CA PRO A 452 6.59 19.91 9.42
C PRO A 452 5.70 20.92 8.66
N LYS A 453 4.71 21.50 9.35
CA LYS A 453 3.80 22.51 8.76
C LYS A 453 4.52 23.84 8.57
N LEU A 454 5.35 24.25 9.53
CA LEU A 454 6.19 25.45 9.39
C LEU A 454 7.27 25.29 8.30
N GLN A 455 7.90 24.11 8.21
CA GLN A 455 8.91 23.80 7.21
C GLN A 455 8.35 23.94 5.77
N LYS A 456 7.09 23.52 5.54
CA LYS A 456 6.40 23.70 4.25
C LYS A 456 6.25 25.18 3.87
N LEU A 457 6.08 26.09 4.84
CA LEU A 457 5.91 27.52 4.58
C LEU A 457 7.24 28.23 4.27
N VAL A 458 8.34 27.80 4.87
CA VAL A 458 9.67 28.38 4.63
C VAL A 458 10.44 27.74 3.46
N GLY A 459 9.91 26.67 2.87
CA GLY A 459 10.50 25.98 1.73
C GLY A 459 11.81 25.26 2.07
N SER A 460 12.86 25.50 1.28
CA SER A 460 14.16 24.83 1.40
C SER A 460 15.00 25.29 2.61
N ASP A 461 14.52 26.29 3.38
CA ASP A 461 15.25 26.81 4.52
C ASP A 461 15.00 25.97 5.77
N ILE A 462 15.93 25.06 6.10
CA ILE A 462 15.78 24.10 7.20
C ILE A 462 15.71 24.86 8.54
N ILE A 463 14.67 24.62 9.34
CA ILE A 463 14.47 25.25 10.65
C ILE A 463 15.00 24.37 11.79
N ALA A 464 14.77 23.06 11.69
CA ALA A 464 15.09 22.07 12.71
C ALA A 464 15.55 20.76 12.06
N PRO A 465 16.30 19.90 12.78
CA PRO A 465 16.64 18.56 12.28
C PRO A 465 15.40 17.74 11.96
N LYS A 466 15.46 16.91 10.92
CA LYS A 466 14.38 15.96 10.63
C LYS A 466 14.25 14.95 11.78
N CYS A 467 13.03 14.78 12.30
CA CYS A 467 12.72 13.76 13.29
C CYS A 467 12.22 12.49 12.58
N TYR A 468 12.90 11.36 12.80
CA TYR A 468 12.58 10.07 12.19
C TYR A 468 11.68 9.21 13.08
N GLY A 469 11.63 9.49 14.38
CA GLY A 469 10.74 8.80 15.31
C GLY A 469 11.04 9.11 16.76
N MET A 470 10.00 9.14 17.58
CA MET A 470 10.09 9.28 19.04
C MET A 470 9.40 8.09 19.70
N PHE A 471 10.17 7.29 20.45
CA PHE A 471 9.72 6.07 21.12
C PHE A 471 9.37 6.41 22.57
N THR A 472 8.19 6.02 23.04
CA THR A 472 7.66 6.52 24.32
C THR A 472 7.91 5.58 25.51
N LYS A 473 8.17 4.27 25.31
CA LYS A 473 8.51 3.26 26.33
C LYS A 473 9.25 2.04 25.71
N PRO A 474 10.11 1.29 26.44
CA PRO A 474 10.58 1.51 27.82
C PRO A 474 11.77 2.48 27.93
N HIS A 475 12.39 2.89 26.81
CA HIS A 475 13.66 3.64 26.81
C HIS A 475 13.61 5.05 26.20
N ARG A 476 12.41 5.67 26.09
CA ARG A 476 12.19 7.08 25.73
C ARG A 476 13.28 7.72 24.84
N ASN A 477 13.36 7.25 23.60
CA ASN A 477 14.38 7.64 22.62
C ASN A 477 13.76 8.52 21.54
N SER A 478 14.44 9.59 21.14
CA SER A 478 14.07 10.38 19.96
C SER A 478 15.19 10.30 18.93
N VAL A 479 14.84 10.03 17.67
CA VAL A 479 15.79 9.83 16.58
C VAL A 479 15.71 11.01 15.63
N PHE A 480 16.80 11.75 15.53
CA PHE A 480 16.94 12.93 14.69
C PHE A 480 18.02 12.74 13.64
N GLU A 481 17.95 13.52 12.58
CA GLU A 481 19.04 13.72 11.63
C GLU A 481 20.30 14.26 12.33
N ASP A 482 21.47 13.69 12.02
CA ASP A 482 22.75 14.18 12.52
C ASP A 482 23.20 15.40 11.72
N MET A 483 22.84 16.57 12.23
CA MET A 483 23.27 17.84 11.63
C MET A 483 24.79 18.00 11.59
N LYS A 484 25.55 17.30 12.45
CA LYS A 484 27.02 17.36 12.43
C LYS A 484 27.58 16.77 11.14
N SER A 485 27.01 15.66 10.67
CA SER A 485 27.36 15.08 9.37
C SER A 485 27.09 16.03 8.19
N LEU A 486 26.09 16.91 8.32
CA LEU A 486 25.73 17.93 7.34
C LEU A 486 26.57 19.23 7.45
N GLY A 487 27.60 19.21 8.31
CA GLY A 487 28.53 20.32 8.51
C GLY A 487 28.08 21.37 9.52
N PHE A 488 27.02 21.11 10.30
CA PHE A 488 26.60 22.00 11.38
C PHE A 488 27.33 21.70 12.69
N ARG A 489 27.55 22.72 13.51
CA ARG A 489 28.17 22.59 14.83
C ARG A 489 27.71 23.69 15.78
N CYS A 490 27.73 23.43 17.08
CA CYS A 490 27.47 24.45 18.10
C CYS A 490 28.47 25.60 17.98
N ALA A 491 28.01 26.83 18.25
CA ALA A 491 28.90 27.95 18.46
C ALA A 491 29.64 27.82 19.81
N ASP A 492 30.79 28.49 19.95
CA ASP A 492 31.56 28.47 21.19
C ASP A 492 30.81 29.20 22.30
N ARG A 493 30.34 28.43 23.29
CA ARG A 493 29.58 28.94 24.43
C ARG A 493 30.36 29.88 25.35
N GLU A 494 31.69 29.77 25.39
CA GLU A 494 32.53 30.62 26.24
C GLU A 494 32.74 32.00 25.62
N VAL A 495 32.63 32.09 24.30
CA VAL A 495 32.82 33.31 23.51
C VAL A 495 31.49 34.02 23.26
N GLY A 496 30.40 33.28 23.08
CA GLY A 496 29.09 33.82 22.69
C GLY A 496 29.05 34.30 21.23
N LEU A 497 27.87 34.69 20.77
CA LEU A 497 27.61 35.07 19.38
C LEU A 497 28.13 36.48 19.08
N ASP A 498 28.96 36.58 18.04
CA ASP A 498 29.39 37.83 17.42
C ASP A 498 28.32 38.39 16.44
N GLU A 499 28.59 39.53 15.81
CA GLU A 499 27.65 40.19 14.92
C GLU A 499 27.25 39.35 13.70
N LEU A 500 28.16 38.54 13.13
CA LEU A 500 27.85 37.69 11.97
C LEU A 500 26.92 36.53 12.37
N HIS A 501 27.16 35.94 13.54
CA HIS A 501 26.26 34.91 14.07
C HIS A 501 24.87 35.47 14.40
N LEU A 502 24.82 36.67 14.98
CA LEU A 502 23.55 37.35 15.27
C LEU A 502 22.78 37.68 14.01
N GLU A 503 23.44 38.11 12.94
CA GLU A 503 22.77 38.31 11.65
C GLU A 503 22.07 37.03 11.17
N VAL A 504 22.79 35.90 11.12
CA VAL A 504 22.22 34.62 10.65
C VAL A 504 21.10 34.14 11.58
N ALA A 505 21.30 34.24 12.90
CA ALA A 505 20.29 33.85 13.89
C ALA A 505 19.02 34.69 13.78
N LEU A 506 19.15 36.03 13.76
CA LEU A 506 17.99 36.94 13.69
C LEU A 506 17.18 36.74 12.41
N ARG A 507 17.86 36.53 11.27
CA ARG A 507 17.19 36.23 10.00
C ARG A 507 16.40 34.91 10.07
N LYS A 508 16.96 33.86 10.68
CA LYS A 508 16.26 32.57 10.86
C LYS A 508 15.08 32.68 11.81
N VAL A 509 15.25 33.35 12.96
CA VAL A 509 14.17 33.59 13.92
C VAL A 509 13.03 34.38 13.26
N ALA A 510 13.34 35.38 12.42
CA ALA A 510 12.34 36.13 11.67
C ALA A 510 11.49 35.24 10.76
N LYS A 511 12.11 34.37 9.96
CA LYS A 511 11.39 33.43 9.08
C LYS A 511 10.53 32.45 9.88
N PHE A 512 11.08 31.89 10.95
CA PHE A 512 10.35 30.99 11.85
C PHE A 512 9.12 31.66 12.44
N HIS A 513 9.28 32.89 12.96
CA HIS A 513 8.17 33.68 13.50
C HIS A 513 7.13 34.03 12.45
N ALA A 514 7.52 34.48 11.25
CA ALA A 514 6.61 34.82 10.16
C ALA A 514 5.78 33.61 9.71
N ALA A 515 6.45 32.48 9.44
CA ALA A 515 5.79 31.21 9.09
C ALA A 515 4.82 30.75 10.19
N SER A 516 5.21 30.90 11.45
CA SER A 516 4.32 30.55 12.57
C SER A 516 3.09 31.44 12.68
N MET A 517 3.24 32.74 12.39
CA MET A 517 2.13 33.67 12.40
C MET A 517 1.15 33.33 11.28
N GLU A 518 1.65 33.05 10.07
CA GLU A 518 0.82 32.60 8.96
C GLU A 518 0.08 31.29 9.31
N PHE A 519 0.79 30.31 9.87
CA PHE A 519 0.21 29.05 10.32
C PHE A 519 -0.91 29.25 11.36
N LEU A 520 -0.67 30.05 12.39
CA LEU A 520 -1.64 30.33 13.45
C LEU A 520 -2.86 31.11 12.93
N THR A 521 -2.67 32.03 11.98
CA THR A 521 -3.79 32.79 11.39
C THR A 521 -4.74 31.95 10.54
N LYS A 522 -4.25 30.86 9.94
CA LYS A 522 -5.08 29.92 9.17
C LYS A 522 -5.87 28.93 10.07
N ALA A 523 -5.47 28.78 11.34
CA ALA A 523 -6.01 27.77 12.24
C ALA A 523 -7.12 28.25 13.19
N VAL A 524 -7.34 29.56 13.35
CA VAL A 524 -8.27 30.11 14.36
C VAL A 524 -9.16 31.23 13.79
N GLU A 525 -10.47 30.99 13.68
CA GLU A 525 -11.51 32.03 13.50
C GLU A 525 -12.47 32.08 14.71
N PRO A 526 -12.92 33.27 15.19
CA PRO A 526 -12.58 34.65 14.80
C PRO A 526 -11.62 35.37 15.79
N ARG A 527 -10.90 36.38 15.27
CA ARG A 527 -9.79 37.12 15.92
C ARG A 527 -10.19 38.07 17.07
N PRO A 528 -9.33 38.22 18.09
CA PRO A 528 -9.00 39.52 18.66
C PRO A 528 -7.94 40.21 17.77
N LYS A 529 -8.27 41.35 17.17
CA LYS A 529 -7.28 42.26 16.56
C LYS A 529 -6.49 42.91 17.70
N GLN A 530 -5.28 42.46 18.02
CA GLN A 530 -4.18 43.34 18.51
C GLN A 530 -2.88 42.64 18.92
N ASP A 531 -2.82 41.32 19.12
CA ASP A 531 -1.60 40.73 19.68
C ASP A 531 -0.71 40.09 18.59
N LEU A 532 0.53 40.58 18.50
CA LEU A 532 1.62 40.02 17.69
C LEU A 532 2.03 38.66 18.28
N VAL A 533 1.27 37.60 17.98
CA VAL A 533 1.48 36.24 18.51
C VAL A 533 2.18 35.36 17.48
N VAL A 534 3.29 34.76 17.88
CA VAL A 534 4.06 33.77 17.12
C VAL A 534 4.27 32.52 17.95
N PHE A 535 4.57 31.41 17.30
CA PHE A 535 5.08 30.23 17.99
C PHE A 535 6.56 30.47 18.31
N ASN A 536 6.90 30.67 19.58
CA ASN A 536 8.27 30.92 20.03
C ASN A 536 8.96 29.60 20.38
N HIS A 537 10.27 29.52 20.19
CA HIS A 537 11.10 28.41 20.67
C HIS A 537 11.24 28.42 22.20
N CYS A 538 11.31 29.61 22.81
CA CYS A 538 11.46 29.92 24.23
C CYS A 538 12.76 29.45 24.90
N ASP A 539 13.72 28.92 24.13
CA ASP A 539 15.03 28.49 24.63
C ASP A 539 16.12 28.71 23.57
N LEU A 540 16.10 29.88 22.94
CA LEU A 540 17.09 30.30 21.94
C LEU A 540 18.40 30.72 22.63
N TRP A 541 19.16 29.73 23.08
CA TRP A 541 20.53 29.93 23.59
C TRP A 541 21.58 29.19 22.76
N VAL A 542 22.86 29.55 22.95
CA VAL A 542 24.01 29.13 22.14
C VAL A 542 24.14 27.61 21.96
N ASN A 543 23.73 26.80 22.95
CA ASN A 543 23.81 25.34 22.85
C ASN A 543 22.69 24.73 22.01
N ASN A 544 21.58 25.44 21.82
CA ASN A 544 20.47 25.02 20.98
C ASN A 544 20.62 25.53 19.52
N PHE A 545 21.76 26.14 19.20
CA PHE A 545 22.09 26.60 17.86
C PHE A 545 23.13 25.69 17.24
N LEU A 546 22.80 25.13 16.07
CA LEU A 546 23.76 24.46 15.23
C LEU A 546 23.99 25.34 14.01
N PHE A 547 25.19 25.90 13.88
CA PHE A 547 25.60 26.76 12.78
C PHE A 547 26.35 25.98 11.72
N LYS A 548 26.12 26.34 10.45
CA LYS A 548 26.94 25.92 9.31
C LYS A 548 27.81 27.08 8.87
N TYR A 549 29.04 26.78 8.47
CA TYR A 549 30.05 27.77 8.10
C TYR A 549 30.51 27.56 6.67
N ASP A 550 30.93 28.64 6.02
CA ASP A 550 31.65 28.57 4.74
C ASP A 550 33.14 28.24 4.94
N GLU A 551 33.90 28.21 3.85
CA GLU A 551 35.35 27.94 3.85
C GLU A 551 36.16 28.99 4.63
N ASP A 552 35.64 30.22 4.77
CA ASP A 552 36.24 31.32 5.54
C ASP A 552 35.87 31.28 7.04
N ALA A 553 35.16 30.24 7.49
CA ALA A 553 34.60 30.11 8.83
C ALA A 553 33.59 31.20 9.20
N LYS A 554 32.87 31.77 8.22
CA LYS A 554 31.74 32.68 8.47
C LYS A 554 30.44 31.87 8.59
N PRO A 555 29.55 32.20 9.54
CA PRO A 555 28.26 31.52 9.64
C PRO A 555 27.41 31.84 8.40
N ILE A 556 26.85 30.80 7.78
CA ILE A 556 26.01 30.92 6.58
C ILE A 556 24.61 30.34 6.78
N ASN A 557 24.42 29.47 7.78
CA ASN A 557 23.12 28.91 8.11
C ASN A 557 23.07 28.50 9.59
N ILE A 558 21.86 28.33 10.11
CA ILE A 558 21.58 27.91 11.48
C ILE A 558 20.34 27.04 11.51
N VAL A 559 20.33 26.02 12.37
CA VAL A 559 19.12 25.28 12.76
C VAL A 559 18.98 25.32 14.28
N PHE A 560 17.72 25.26 14.75
CA PHE A 560 17.41 25.22 16.17
C PHE A 560 17.11 23.80 16.62
N VAL A 561 17.45 23.48 17.87
CA VAL A 561 17.18 22.18 18.51
C VAL A 561 16.60 22.39 19.91
N ASP A 562 15.99 21.34 20.46
CA ASP A 562 15.42 21.32 21.82
C ASP A 562 14.18 22.21 22.04
N TYR A 563 13.07 21.83 21.39
CA TYR A 563 11.80 22.56 21.38
C TYR A 563 10.90 22.31 22.60
N GLN A 564 11.43 21.75 23.69
CA GLN A 564 10.68 21.46 24.91
C GLN A 564 10.03 22.70 25.54
N GLY A 565 10.65 23.88 25.38
CA GLY A 565 10.16 25.16 25.91
C GLY A 565 9.06 25.84 25.09
N SER A 566 8.80 25.40 23.86
CA SER A 566 8.17 26.25 22.84
C SER A 566 6.73 26.65 23.13
N PHE A 567 6.35 27.92 22.92
CA PHE A 567 5.03 28.42 23.34
C PHE A 567 4.56 29.59 22.46
N CYS A 568 3.24 29.75 22.30
CA CYS A 568 2.67 30.88 21.56
C CYS A 568 2.74 32.16 22.39
N GLY A 569 3.40 33.20 21.89
CA GLY A 569 3.58 34.45 22.61
C GLY A 569 4.18 35.54 21.73
N THR A 570 4.64 36.64 22.32
CA THR A 570 5.25 37.72 21.55
C THR A 570 6.65 37.31 21.07
N PRO A 571 7.05 37.64 19.82
CA PRO A 571 8.43 37.46 19.32
C PRO A 571 9.53 37.98 20.24
N ALA A 572 9.20 38.97 21.09
CA ALA A 572 10.11 39.52 22.08
C ALA A 572 10.62 38.48 23.08
N MET A 573 9.93 37.35 23.29
CA MET A 573 10.40 36.29 24.20
C MET A 573 11.69 35.67 23.67
N ASP A 574 11.66 35.19 22.43
CA ASP A 574 12.80 34.60 21.75
C ASP A 574 13.93 35.61 21.53
N LEU A 575 13.60 36.83 21.09
CA LEU A 575 14.60 37.87 20.87
C LEU A 575 15.30 38.29 22.16
N ASN A 576 14.56 38.54 23.25
CA ASN A 576 15.19 38.92 24.50
C ASN A 576 16.04 37.79 25.09
N TYR A 577 15.58 36.54 24.99
CA TYR A 577 16.33 35.40 25.49
C TYR A 577 17.62 35.17 24.71
N LEU A 578 17.58 35.27 23.37
CA LEU A 578 18.75 35.23 22.49
C LEU A 578 19.82 36.25 22.91
N PHE A 579 19.41 37.52 23.04
CA PHE A 579 20.33 38.59 23.40
C PHE A 579 20.89 38.44 24.83
N ALA A 580 20.07 38.03 25.78
CA ALA A 580 20.48 37.93 27.17
C ALA A 580 21.38 36.71 27.46
N SER A 581 21.14 35.59 26.78
CA SER A 581 21.79 34.31 27.09
C SER A 581 23.07 34.06 26.30
N SER A 582 23.17 34.59 25.08
CA SER A 582 24.09 34.05 24.07
C SER A 582 24.94 35.08 23.35
N THR A 583 24.71 36.37 23.59
CA THR A 583 25.29 37.43 22.76
C THR A 583 26.50 38.09 23.42
N GLN A 584 27.54 38.40 22.64
CA GLN A 584 28.65 39.23 23.11
C GLN A 584 28.19 40.63 23.52
N LEU A 585 28.95 41.27 24.41
CA LEU A 585 28.57 42.56 25.01
C LEU A 585 28.24 43.64 23.97
N ASP A 586 28.96 43.70 22.85
CA ASP A 586 28.73 44.71 21.81
C ASP A 586 27.46 44.45 21.01
N GLY A 587 27.14 43.18 20.73
CA GLY A 587 25.85 42.79 20.14
C GLY A 587 24.68 43.14 21.07
N LEU A 588 24.85 42.96 22.39
CA LEU A 588 23.84 43.30 23.38
C LEU A 588 23.58 44.82 23.45
N LYS A 589 24.63 45.65 23.36
CA LYS A 589 24.49 47.12 23.28
C LYS A 589 23.76 47.57 22.01
N ARG A 590 23.93 46.84 20.91
CA ARG A 590 23.37 47.15 19.58
C ARG A 590 22.11 46.33 19.26
N LYS A 591 21.49 45.65 20.24
CA LYS A 591 20.37 44.74 20.00
C LYS A 591 19.20 45.35 19.20
N ALA A 592 18.85 46.61 19.45
CA ALA A 592 17.76 47.29 18.74
C ALA A 592 18.11 47.51 17.26
N GLU A 593 19.33 47.99 16.99
CA GLU A 593 19.85 48.19 15.63
C GLU A 593 19.91 46.87 14.86
N LEU A 594 20.39 45.80 15.49
CA LEU A 594 20.50 44.48 14.87
C LEU A 594 19.13 43.88 14.54
N VAL A 595 18.13 44.03 15.43
CA VAL A 595 16.75 43.58 15.17
C VAL A 595 16.13 44.36 14.02
N GLU A 596 16.28 45.70 14.01
CA GLU A 596 15.76 46.55 12.94
C GLU A 596 16.40 46.19 11.58
N LYS A 597 17.68 45.86 11.57
CA LYS A 597 18.44 45.59 10.35
C LYS A 597 18.25 44.16 9.82
N HIS A 598 18.22 43.15 10.69
CA HIS A 598 18.31 41.74 10.27
C HIS A 598 17.05 40.91 10.55
N TYR A 599 16.22 41.30 11.53
CA TYR A 599 14.99 40.59 11.85
C TYR A 599 13.78 41.21 11.16
N TYR A 600 13.56 42.52 11.34
CA TYR A 600 12.33 43.19 10.92
C TYR A 600 12.03 43.09 9.41
N PRO A 601 12.99 43.30 8.49
CA PRO A 601 12.71 43.27 7.06
C PRO A 601 12.23 41.90 6.58
N ILE A 602 12.75 40.82 7.18
CA ILE A 602 12.37 39.44 6.84
C ILE A 602 11.03 39.07 7.47
N PHE A 603 10.78 39.50 8.70
CA PHE A 603 9.53 39.19 9.39
C PHE A 603 8.33 39.92 8.76
N ALA A 604 8.56 41.07 8.13
CA ALA A 604 7.53 41.90 7.51
C ALA A 604 7.19 41.50 6.06
N GLU A 605 8.10 40.80 5.37
CA GLU A 605 7.90 40.20 4.05
C GLU A 605 7.00 38.96 4.15
#